data_AF-A0A7S2BME7-F1
#
_entry.id   AF-A0A7S2BME7-F1
#
_cell.length_a   1.000
_cell.length_b   1.000
_cell.length_c   1.000
_cell.angle_alpha   90.00
_cell.angle_beta   90.00
_cell.angle_gamma   90.00
#
_symmetry.space_group_name_H-M   'P 1'
#
loop_
_entity.id
_entity.type
_entity.pdbx_description
1 polymer ?
#
loop_
_entity_poly.entity_id
_entity_poly.type
_entity_poly.pdbx_seq_one_letter_code
_entity_poly.pdbx_strand_id
1 'polypeptide(L)'
;LYQADTWRRRQFLSSVWQLLSENPLALEQADLVLDNMALVFEGSLHTLLAVLDPEVRKVERRARDEKKRRVCTFTFVRADVLRDMEDGDQPNPMAWHQELDASWLETREIEMERAYNGEYDDICTISHRWEEKDHPDASSNQWRKIKHHLKLEENQGITHVWYDYWCLPQGKGLSEAEKADFNRQLKLVNLLYLGSRVLLLVDQSYMERFWCCFEAWLSMQRCGPNGLTPLTDGGGKRYTIVPVDSGRALAHADLAQQSELLVGMWAGCRVDEAKQHLSSDAIKVTNQKDKKTQLAKVDQLNDEVR
;
A
#
# COMPACT_ATOMS: atom_id res chain seq x y z
N LEU A 1 31.16 0.71 -5.42
CA LEU A 1 31.75 0.66 -4.07
C LEU A 1 30.73 0.22 -2.99
N TYR A 2 29.49 0.71 -2.98
CA TYR A 2 28.45 0.32 -2.00
C TYR A 2 27.97 -1.15 -2.07
N GLN A 3 27.97 -1.77 -3.26
CA GLN A 3 27.58 -3.18 -3.46
C GLN A 3 28.65 -4.20 -3.05
N ALA A 4 29.94 -3.82 -3.12
CA ALA A 4 31.04 -4.69 -2.71
C ALA A 4 31.09 -4.85 -1.19
N ASP A 5 30.64 -3.81 -0.46
CA ASP A 5 30.65 -3.77 0.99
C ASP A 5 29.51 -4.61 1.60
N THR A 6 28.34 -4.62 0.96
CA THR A 6 27.19 -5.45 1.39
C THR A 6 27.42 -6.95 1.19
N TRP A 7 28.13 -7.37 0.12
CA TRP A 7 28.48 -8.77 -0.10
C TRP A 7 29.52 -9.28 0.92
N ARG A 8 30.57 -8.48 1.21
CA ARG A 8 31.57 -8.81 2.23
C ARG A 8 30.97 -8.88 3.63
N ARG A 9 30.05 -7.97 3.96
CA ARG A 9 29.27 -7.99 5.22
C ARG A 9 28.41 -9.26 5.34
N ARG A 10 27.77 -9.72 4.26
CA ARG A 10 26.97 -10.97 4.25
C ARG A 10 27.82 -12.23 4.42
N GLN A 11 28.97 -12.30 3.74
CA GLN A 11 29.94 -13.40 3.91
C GLN A 11 30.46 -13.46 5.34
N PHE A 12 30.81 -12.31 5.92
CA PHE A 12 31.25 -12.22 7.32
C PHE A 12 30.18 -12.71 8.30
N LEU A 13 28.92 -12.28 8.14
CA LEU A 13 27.80 -12.73 8.99
C LEU A 13 27.52 -14.24 8.86
N SER A 14 27.66 -14.79 7.65
CA SER A 14 27.50 -16.23 7.42
C SER A 14 28.59 -17.04 8.12
N SER A 15 29.85 -16.59 8.05
CA SER A 15 30.98 -17.27 8.69
C SER A 15 30.91 -17.18 10.21
N VAL A 16 30.50 -16.03 10.76
CA VAL A 16 30.32 -15.85 12.22
C VAL A 16 29.20 -16.76 12.73
N TRP A 17 28.06 -16.83 12.02
CA TRP A 17 26.96 -17.69 12.42
C TRP A 17 27.31 -19.18 12.35
N GLN A 18 28.04 -19.61 11.32
CA GLN A 18 28.54 -20.98 11.23
C GLN A 18 29.44 -21.34 12.42
N LEU A 19 30.33 -20.42 12.80
CA LEU A 19 31.21 -20.58 13.96
C LEU A 19 30.44 -20.69 15.30
N LEU A 20 29.36 -19.92 15.46
CA LEU A 20 28.49 -19.95 16.63
C LEU A 20 27.62 -21.22 16.67
N SER A 21 27.20 -21.74 15.52
CA SER A 21 26.36 -22.93 15.42
C SER A 21 27.11 -24.24 15.70
N GLU A 22 28.44 -24.24 15.53
CA GLU A 22 29.30 -25.41 15.70
C GLU A 22 29.92 -25.50 17.12
N ASN A 23 29.71 -24.51 18.00
CA ASN A 23 30.33 -24.46 19.33
C ASN A 23 29.31 -24.17 20.46
N PRO A 24 28.90 -25.18 21.25
CA PRO A 24 27.87 -25.05 22.29
C PRO A 24 28.19 -24.08 23.43
N LEU A 25 29.48 -23.77 23.66
CA LEU A 25 29.94 -22.80 24.67
C LEU A 25 29.91 -21.35 24.19
N ALA A 26 29.67 -21.11 22.89
CA ALA A 26 29.65 -19.77 22.32
C ALA A 26 28.34 -18.99 22.59
N LEU A 27 27.28 -19.67 23.06
CA LEU A 27 26.02 -19.05 23.46
C LEU A 27 26.17 -18.19 24.73
N GLU A 28 27.03 -18.57 25.67
CA GLU A 28 27.32 -17.76 26.88
C GLU A 28 28.18 -16.51 26.58
N GLN A 29 28.86 -16.49 25.44
CA GLN A 29 29.68 -15.34 24.98
C GLN A 29 29.05 -14.59 23.79
N ALA A 30 27.84 -15.00 23.37
CA ALA A 30 27.15 -14.44 22.21
C ALA A 30 26.89 -12.93 22.39
N ASP A 31 26.59 -12.50 23.61
CA ASP A 31 26.39 -11.08 23.94
C ASP A 31 27.64 -10.24 23.67
N LEU A 32 28.84 -10.77 23.97
CA LEU A 32 30.11 -10.09 23.72
C LEU A 32 30.46 -10.00 22.22
N VAL A 33 30.06 -11.02 21.45
CA VAL A 33 30.21 -11.02 19.98
C VAL A 33 29.23 -10.05 19.34
N LEU A 34 27.99 -10.01 19.82
CA LEU A 34 26.94 -9.10 19.35
C LEU A 34 27.28 -7.64 19.69
N ASP A 35 27.83 -7.36 20.87
CA ASP A 35 28.29 -6.03 21.29
C ASP A 35 29.45 -5.52 20.41
N ASN A 36 30.41 -6.40 20.09
CA ASN A 36 31.50 -6.06 19.17
C ASN A 36 31.00 -5.87 17.72
N MET A 37 29.93 -6.57 17.33
CA MET A 37 29.31 -6.38 16.01
C MET A 37 28.51 -5.07 15.91
N ALA A 38 27.86 -4.64 17.00
CA ALA A 38 27.19 -3.34 17.07
C ALA A 38 28.17 -2.15 17.03
N LEU A 39 29.43 -2.36 17.44
CA LEU A 39 30.51 -1.37 17.30
C LEU A 39 31.05 -1.26 15.87
N VAL A 40 31.05 -2.37 15.10
CA VAL A 40 31.54 -2.40 13.70
C VAL A 40 30.48 -1.91 12.71
N PHE A 41 29.21 -2.12 13.01
CA PHE A 41 28.09 -1.63 12.23
C PHE A 41 27.44 -0.52 13.05
N GLU A 42 27.70 0.76 12.73
CA GLU A 42 27.10 1.95 13.36
C GLU A 42 25.54 1.91 13.35
N GLY A 43 24.96 1.01 14.15
CA GLY A 43 23.62 0.50 13.98
C GLY A 43 23.27 -0.39 15.15
N SER A 44 22.18 -0.03 15.82
CA SER A 44 21.61 -0.72 16.97
C SER A 44 21.55 -2.24 16.75
N LEU A 45 21.94 -3.01 17.78
CA LEU A 45 21.78 -4.46 17.92
C LEU A 45 20.43 -4.98 17.38
N HIS A 46 19.37 -4.16 17.55
CA HIS A 46 18.01 -4.39 17.04
C HIS A 46 17.94 -4.59 15.52
N THR A 47 18.74 -3.84 14.75
CA THR A 47 18.82 -3.95 13.29
C THR A 47 19.50 -5.25 12.88
N LEU A 48 20.51 -5.68 13.64
CA LEU A 48 21.23 -6.92 13.38
C LEU A 48 20.34 -8.13 13.70
N LEU A 49 19.63 -8.10 14.84
CA LEU A 49 18.68 -9.14 15.23
C LEU A 49 17.51 -9.25 14.25
N ALA A 50 16.98 -8.14 13.74
CA ALA A 50 15.93 -8.14 12.71
C ALA A 50 16.38 -8.80 11.39
N VAL A 51 17.67 -8.70 11.02
CA VAL A 51 18.24 -9.39 9.84
C VAL A 51 18.44 -10.91 10.09
N LEU A 52 18.54 -11.30 11.36
CA LEU A 52 18.65 -12.71 11.76
C LEU A 52 17.28 -13.38 11.98
N ASP A 53 16.20 -12.60 12.15
CA ASP A 53 14.84 -13.09 12.32
C ASP A 53 14.42 -13.99 11.13
N PRO A 54 14.09 -15.28 11.38
CA PRO A 54 13.66 -16.21 10.33
C PRO A 54 12.42 -15.73 9.56
N GLU A 55 11.47 -15.05 10.21
CA GLU A 55 10.24 -14.56 9.57
C GLU A 55 10.54 -13.36 8.66
N VAL A 56 11.41 -12.43 9.08
CA VAL A 56 11.90 -11.36 8.21
C VAL A 56 12.59 -11.95 6.97
N ARG A 57 13.44 -12.96 7.15
CA ARG A 57 14.11 -13.65 6.03
C ARG A 57 13.13 -14.33 5.08
N LYS A 58 12.00 -14.86 5.59
CA LYS A 58 10.92 -15.40 4.74
C LYS A 58 10.28 -14.31 3.90
N VAL A 59 9.97 -13.15 4.48
CA VAL A 59 9.43 -11.98 3.75
C VAL A 59 10.41 -11.52 2.66
N GLU A 60 11.71 -11.40 2.98
CA GLU A 60 12.70 -11.01 1.97
C GLU A 60 12.87 -12.05 0.85
N ARG A 61 12.81 -13.35 1.20
CA ARG A 61 12.89 -14.43 0.22
C ARG A 61 11.70 -14.37 -0.72
N ARG A 62 10.50 -14.16 -0.18
CA ARG A 62 9.27 -13.94 -0.96
C ARG A 62 9.44 -12.74 -1.89
N ALA A 63 9.87 -11.59 -1.38
CA ALA A 63 10.09 -10.39 -2.19
C ALA A 63 11.07 -10.62 -3.36
N ARG A 64 12.13 -11.42 -3.15
CA ARG A 64 13.08 -11.80 -4.22
C ARG A 64 12.46 -12.73 -5.26
N ASP A 65 11.66 -13.71 -4.82
CA ASP A 65 10.98 -14.65 -5.72
C ASP A 65 9.91 -13.95 -6.56
N GLU A 66 9.05 -13.16 -5.90
CA GLU A 66 8.06 -12.27 -6.50
C GLU A 66 8.67 -11.39 -7.60
N LYS A 67 9.77 -10.70 -7.27
CA LYS A 67 10.50 -9.87 -8.24
C LYS A 67 11.00 -10.66 -9.44
N LYS A 68 11.51 -11.88 -9.22
CA LYS A 68 11.99 -12.75 -10.32
C LYS A 68 10.84 -13.19 -11.23
N ARG A 69 9.67 -13.45 -10.64
CA ARG A 69 8.46 -13.89 -11.33
C ARG A 69 7.63 -12.73 -11.91
N ARG A 70 7.97 -11.48 -11.61
CA ARG A 70 7.15 -10.29 -11.95
C ARG A 70 5.72 -10.39 -11.40
N VAL A 71 5.61 -10.89 -10.18
CA VAL A 71 4.34 -10.93 -9.42
C VAL A 71 4.52 -10.22 -8.09
N CYS A 72 3.42 -9.92 -7.41
CA CYS A 72 3.42 -9.39 -6.06
C CYS A 72 2.23 -9.91 -5.29
N THR A 73 2.44 -10.29 -4.04
CA THR A 73 1.36 -10.83 -3.21
C THR A 73 0.79 -9.75 -2.30
N PHE A 74 -0.54 -9.60 -2.31
CA PHE A 74 -1.30 -8.76 -1.39
C PHE A 74 -2.33 -9.59 -0.61
N THR A 75 -2.66 -9.12 0.58
CA THR A 75 -3.81 -9.61 1.32
C THR A 75 -5.01 -8.70 1.05
N PHE A 76 -6.18 -9.30 0.93
CA PHE A 76 -7.44 -8.64 0.64
C PHE A 76 -8.49 -9.10 1.65
N VAL A 77 -9.49 -8.27 1.89
CA VAL A 77 -10.72 -8.71 2.56
C VAL A 77 -11.68 -9.25 1.51
N ARG A 78 -12.32 -10.38 1.78
CA ARG A 78 -13.36 -10.92 0.90
C ARG A 78 -14.56 -9.98 0.84
N ALA A 79 -15.03 -9.68 -0.37
CA ALA A 79 -16.10 -8.71 -0.57
C ALA A 79 -17.47 -9.18 -0.05
N ASP A 80 -17.71 -10.49 0.03
CA ASP A 80 -18.94 -11.05 0.60
C ASP A 80 -19.06 -10.80 2.11
N VAL A 81 -17.97 -10.97 2.86
CA VAL A 81 -17.90 -10.60 4.28
C VAL A 81 -18.37 -9.17 4.49
N LEU A 82 -17.90 -8.23 3.66
CA LEU A 82 -18.27 -6.82 3.80
C LEU A 82 -19.73 -6.54 3.37
N ARG A 83 -20.19 -7.18 2.28
CA ARG A 83 -21.56 -7.03 1.78
C ARG A 83 -22.59 -7.54 2.79
N ASP A 84 -22.31 -8.70 3.38
CA ASP A 84 -23.27 -9.45 4.17
C ASP A 84 -23.23 -9.09 5.66
N MET A 85 -22.17 -8.39 6.11
CA MET A 85 -22.09 -7.86 7.46
C MET A 85 -23.34 -7.02 7.79
N GLU A 86 -23.90 -7.19 8.99
CA GLU A 86 -25.01 -6.35 9.44
C GLU A 86 -24.52 -4.96 9.84
N ASP A 87 -25.38 -3.94 9.73
CA ASP A 87 -25.06 -2.63 10.28
C ASP A 87 -25.23 -2.71 11.81
N GLY A 88 -24.12 -2.59 12.54
CA GLY A 88 -24.14 -2.49 14.01
C GLY A 88 -24.21 -1.04 14.48
N ASP A 89 -24.45 -0.86 15.79
CA ASP A 89 -24.47 0.46 16.45
C ASP A 89 -23.06 1.04 16.69
N GLN A 90 -22.01 0.25 16.50
CA GLN A 90 -20.62 0.68 16.74
C GLN A 90 -19.98 1.32 15.49
N PRO A 91 -19.06 2.28 15.68
CA PRO A 91 -18.28 2.80 14.58
C PRO A 91 -17.45 1.70 13.91
N ASN A 92 -17.05 1.86 12.63
CA ASN A 92 -16.43 0.87 11.74
C ASN A 92 -16.14 -0.46 12.46
N PRO A 93 -17.00 -1.48 12.26
CA PRO A 93 -17.00 -2.66 13.11
C PRO A 93 -15.74 -3.53 12.96
N MET A 94 -14.85 -3.18 12.02
CA MET A 94 -13.67 -3.96 11.70
C MET A 94 -12.44 -3.47 12.47
N ALA A 95 -11.77 -4.44 13.09
CA ALA A 95 -10.53 -4.24 13.84
C ALA A 95 -9.31 -4.02 12.91
N TRP A 96 -8.13 -3.86 13.52
CA TRP A 96 -6.85 -3.85 12.79
C TRP A 96 -6.67 -5.13 11.99
N HIS A 97 -5.94 -5.07 10.88
CA HIS A 97 -5.59 -6.22 10.03
C HIS A 97 -5.24 -7.50 10.83
N GLN A 98 -4.43 -7.38 11.88
CA GLN A 98 -3.95 -8.48 12.71
C GLN A 98 -5.00 -9.10 13.63
N GLU A 99 -6.09 -8.37 13.86
CA GLU A 99 -7.20 -8.74 14.74
C GLU A 99 -8.42 -9.24 13.94
N LEU A 100 -8.37 -9.14 12.61
CA LEU A 100 -9.41 -9.67 11.74
C LEU A 100 -9.42 -11.20 11.76
N ASP A 101 -10.60 -11.78 11.62
CA ASP A 101 -10.76 -13.21 11.43
C ASP A 101 -10.05 -13.63 10.14
N ALA A 102 -9.14 -14.60 10.24
CA ALA A 102 -8.36 -15.08 9.11
C ALA A 102 -9.24 -15.61 7.96
N SER A 103 -10.47 -16.04 8.23
CA SER A 103 -11.44 -16.47 7.20
C SER A 103 -11.98 -15.33 6.33
N TRP A 104 -11.79 -14.09 6.77
CA TRP A 104 -12.16 -12.89 6.01
C TRP A 104 -11.06 -12.46 5.05
N LEU A 105 -9.83 -12.92 5.29
CA LEU A 105 -8.65 -12.51 4.57
C LEU A 105 -8.28 -13.54 3.50
N GLU A 106 -7.99 -13.05 2.30
CA GLU A 106 -7.47 -13.87 1.22
C GLU A 106 -6.20 -13.24 0.65
N THR A 107 -5.17 -14.06 0.49
CA THR A 107 -3.90 -13.63 -0.08
C THR A 107 -3.84 -14.03 -1.56
N ARG A 108 -3.61 -13.06 -2.45
CA ARG A 108 -3.54 -13.28 -3.90
C ARG A 108 -2.26 -12.73 -4.52
N GLU A 109 -1.74 -13.48 -5.49
CA GLU A 109 -0.69 -13.00 -6.39
C GLU A 109 -1.29 -12.10 -7.47
N ILE A 110 -0.66 -10.95 -7.67
CA ILE A 110 -0.94 -9.97 -8.71
C ILE A 110 0.24 -9.97 -9.68
N GLU A 111 0.01 -10.49 -10.88
CA GLU A 111 0.92 -10.41 -12.01
C GLU A 111 1.03 -8.96 -12.50
N MET A 112 2.27 -8.47 -12.64
CA MET A 112 2.54 -7.07 -13.01
C MET A 112 1.96 -6.71 -14.38
N GLU A 113 2.15 -7.57 -15.39
CA GLU A 113 1.67 -7.32 -16.76
C GLU A 113 0.14 -7.18 -16.80
N ARG A 114 -0.58 -8.08 -16.12
CA ARG A 114 -2.04 -8.05 -16.02
C ARG A 114 -2.52 -6.80 -15.28
N ALA A 115 -1.76 -6.35 -14.26
CA ALA A 115 -2.07 -5.12 -13.55
C ALA A 115 -1.87 -3.89 -14.45
N TYR A 116 -0.80 -3.86 -15.25
CA TYR A 116 -0.60 -2.78 -16.22
C TYR A 116 -1.70 -2.73 -17.29
N ASN A 117 -2.23 -3.89 -17.68
CA ASN A 117 -3.34 -3.99 -18.61
C ASN A 117 -4.73 -3.70 -17.99
N GLY A 118 -4.83 -3.51 -16.67
CA GLY A 118 -6.11 -3.24 -16.01
C GLY A 118 -7.03 -4.45 -15.89
N GLU A 119 -6.48 -5.66 -15.79
CA GLU A 119 -7.22 -6.92 -15.87
C GLU A 119 -7.79 -7.44 -14.53
N TYR A 120 -7.73 -6.67 -13.44
CA TYR A 120 -8.24 -7.07 -12.12
C TYR A 120 -9.56 -6.36 -11.79
N ASP A 121 -10.59 -6.62 -12.60
CA ASP A 121 -11.93 -6.03 -12.42
C ASP A 121 -12.71 -6.65 -11.24
N ASP A 122 -12.28 -7.81 -10.74
CA ASP A 122 -12.80 -8.48 -9.56
C ASP A 122 -12.24 -7.91 -8.23
N ILE A 123 -11.26 -7.01 -8.31
CA ILE A 123 -10.63 -6.35 -7.17
C ILE A 123 -11.10 -4.88 -7.08
N CYS A 124 -11.45 -4.44 -5.88
CA CYS A 124 -11.75 -3.05 -5.56
C CYS A 124 -10.74 -2.48 -4.57
N THR A 125 -9.92 -1.56 -5.02
CA THR A 125 -8.92 -0.85 -4.22
C THR A 125 -9.49 0.46 -3.73
N ILE A 126 -9.40 0.72 -2.43
CA ILE A 126 -10.01 1.88 -1.79
C ILE A 126 -8.95 2.97 -1.57
N SER A 127 -9.13 4.11 -2.23
CA SER A 127 -8.34 5.31 -1.93
C SER A 127 -9.17 6.25 -1.06
N HIS A 128 -8.59 6.69 0.06
CA HIS A 128 -9.33 7.40 1.08
C HIS A 128 -8.41 8.25 1.96
N ARG A 129 -9.03 9.08 2.79
CA ARG A 129 -8.33 9.85 3.81
C ARG A 129 -8.45 9.18 5.16
N TRP A 130 -7.33 9.07 5.90
CA TRP A 130 -7.40 8.80 7.32
C TRP A 130 -8.08 9.97 8.07
N GLU A 131 -9.21 9.70 8.72
CA GLU A 131 -9.97 10.65 9.52
C GLU A 131 -9.18 11.12 10.75
N GLU A 132 -8.66 10.16 11.51
CA GLU A 132 -7.86 10.37 12.72
C GLU A 132 -6.50 9.69 12.59
N LYS A 133 -5.60 9.96 13.55
CA LYS A 133 -4.24 9.41 13.54
C LYS A 133 -4.23 7.89 13.74
N ASP A 134 -5.11 7.40 14.61
CA ASP A 134 -5.12 6.00 15.04
C ASP A 134 -6.28 5.21 14.41
N HIS A 135 -7.16 5.86 13.62
CA HIS A 135 -8.29 5.21 12.98
C HIS A 135 -8.69 5.94 11.68
N PRO A 136 -8.77 5.25 10.52
CA PRO A 136 -9.03 5.90 9.24
C PRO A 136 -10.48 6.33 9.05
N ASP A 137 -11.43 5.67 9.74
CA ASP A 137 -12.87 5.84 9.54
C ASP A 137 -13.62 5.84 10.89
N ALA A 138 -13.23 6.74 11.79
CA ALA A 138 -13.80 6.83 13.14
C ALA A 138 -15.31 7.16 13.12
N SER A 139 -15.77 7.80 12.05
CA SER A 139 -17.20 8.10 11.80
C SER A 139 -17.98 6.94 11.17
N SER A 140 -17.30 5.91 10.67
CA SER A 140 -17.84 4.82 9.82
C SER A 140 -18.49 5.27 8.51
N ASN A 141 -18.31 6.53 8.12
CA ASN A 141 -18.89 7.04 6.90
C ASN A 141 -18.26 6.35 5.69
N GLN A 142 -16.96 6.07 5.73
CA GLN A 142 -16.27 5.40 4.63
C GLN A 142 -16.69 3.94 4.51
N TRP A 143 -16.74 3.21 5.63
CA TRP A 143 -17.26 1.84 5.72
C TRP A 143 -18.63 1.71 5.07
N ARG A 144 -19.59 2.57 5.47
CA ARG A 144 -20.96 2.54 4.91
C ARG A 144 -20.96 2.78 3.40
N LYS A 145 -20.09 3.67 2.90
CA LYS A 145 -19.94 3.92 1.45
C LYS A 145 -19.32 2.73 0.71
N ILE A 146 -18.30 2.09 1.27
CA ILE A 146 -17.69 0.87 0.71
C ILE A 146 -18.76 -0.22 0.62
N LYS A 147 -19.45 -0.52 1.72
CA LYS A 147 -20.51 -1.54 1.75
C LYS A 147 -21.63 -1.24 0.76
N HIS A 148 -22.11 0.00 0.71
CA HIS A 148 -23.12 0.41 -0.27
C HIS A 148 -22.64 0.20 -1.70
N HIS A 149 -21.41 0.60 -2.02
CA HIS A 149 -20.81 0.42 -3.34
C HIS A 149 -20.76 -1.06 -3.73
N LEU A 150 -20.33 -1.95 -2.83
CA LEU A 150 -20.27 -3.40 -3.09
C LEU A 150 -21.65 -4.03 -3.30
N LYS A 151 -22.71 -3.46 -2.72
CA LYS A 151 -24.09 -3.95 -2.89
C LYS A 151 -24.73 -3.58 -4.22
N LEU A 152 -24.18 -2.62 -4.96
CA LEU A 152 -24.70 -2.24 -6.28
C LEU A 152 -24.62 -3.43 -7.25
N GLU A 153 -25.61 -3.54 -8.15
CA GLU A 153 -25.74 -4.68 -9.07
C GLU A 153 -24.51 -4.81 -9.99
N GLU A 154 -24.03 -3.69 -10.51
CA GLU A 154 -22.84 -3.60 -11.37
C GLU A 154 -21.52 -3.94 -10.66
N ASN A 155 -21.55 -4.06 -9.34
CA ASN A 155 -20.38 -4.33 -8.49
C ASN A 155 -20.43 -5.72 -7.86
N GLN A 156 -21.43 -6.55 -8.19
CA GLN A 156 -21.55 -7.90 -7.63
C GLN A 156 -20.38 -8.83 -8.01
N GLY A 157 -19.69 -8.55 -9.12
CA GLY A 157 -18.49 -9.25 -9.56
C GLY A 157 -17.22 -8.93 -8.76
N ILE A 158 -17.26 -7.91 -7.87
CA ILE A 158 -16.15 -7.63 -6.97
C ILE A 158 -16.09 -8.73 -5.91
N THR A 159 -14.97 -9.44 -5.85
CA THR A 159 -14.73 -10.55 -4.92
C THR A 159 -13.72 -10.17 -3.85
N HIS A 160 -12.86 -9.19 -4.12
CA HIS A 160 -11.78 -8.78 -3.22
C HIS A 160 -11.77 -7.28 -3.01
N VAL A 161 -11.59 -6.86 -1.76
CA VAL A 161 -11.44 -5.45 -1.39
C VAL A 161 -10.05 -5.25 -0.81
N TRP A 162 -9.33 -4.27 -1.34
CA TRP A 162 -8.09 -3.78 -0.77
C TRP A 162 -8.34 -2.42 -0.12
N TYR A 163 -8.35 -2.41 1.21
CA TYR A 163 -8.37 -1.21 2.03
C TYR A 163 -7.16 -1.29 2.96
N ASP A 164 -6.25 -0.33 2.87
CA ASP A 164 -4.94 -0.38 3.54
C ASP A 164 -5.05 -0.82 5.01
N TYR A 165 -6.02 -0.29 5.75
CA TYR A 165 -6.25 -0.54 7.17
C TYR A 165 -6.59 -1.99 7.49
N TRP A 166 -7.38 -2.63 6.64
CA TRP A 166 -7.75 -4.05 6.80
C TRP A 166 -6.72 -5.01 6.17
N CYS A 167 -5.93 -4.52 5.22
CA CYS A 167 -5.13 -5.37 4.32
C CYS A 167 -3.62 -5.32 4.59
N LEU A 168 -3.15 -4.33 5.34
CA LEU A 168 -1.74 -4.19 5.72
C LEU A 168 -1.57 -4.33 7.24
N PRO A 169 -0.49 -4.96 7.73
CA PRO A 169 -0.15 -4.91 9.14
C PRO A 169 0.17 -3.47 9.57
N GLN A 170 -0.63 -2.89 10.48
CA GLN A 170 -0.45 -1.51 10.95
C GLN A 170 -0.66 -1.38 12.46
N GLY A 171 -0.40 -0.19 13.01
CA GLY A 171 -0.66 0.08 14.43
C GLY A 171 0.53 -0.20 15.35
N LYS A 172 0.24 -0.43 16.63
CA LYS A 172 1.26 -0.62 17.68
C LYS A 172 1.60 -2.10 17.83
N GLY A 173 2.84 -2.40 18.22
CA GLY A 173 3.26 -3.77 18.54
C GLY A 173 3.62 -4.65 17.34
N LEU A 174 3.78 -4.07 16.14
CA LEU A 174 4.23 -4.82 14.96
C LEU A 174 5.56 -5.53 15.20
N SER A 175 5.61 -6.82 14.88
CA SER A 175 6.84 -7.59 14.71
C SER A 175 7.70 -7.02 13.57
N GLU A 176 9.00 -7.33 13.58
CA GLU A 176 9.89 -6.90 12.50
C GLU A 176 9.50 -7.52 11.15
N ALA A 177 8.94 -8.74 11.15
CA ALA A 177 8.42 -9.39 9.96
C ALA A 177 7.20 -8.66 9.38
N GLU A 178 6.27 -8.21 10.21
CA GLU A 178 5.11 -7.41 9.79
C GLU A 178 5.55 -6.05 9.24
N LYS A 179 6.51 -5.38 9.88
CA LYS A 179 7.10 -4.14 9.34
C LYS A 179 7.77 -4.38 7.99
N ALA A 180 8.48 -5.49 7.84
CA ALA A 180 9.12 -5.85 6.57
C ALA A 180 8.07 -6.10 5.48
N ASP A 181 6.98 -6.78 5.82
CA ASP A 181 5.91 -7.09 4.87
C ASP A 181 5.10 -5.83 4.50
N PHE A 182 4.77 -4.97 5.46
CA PHE A 182 4.18 -3.65 5.20
C PHE A 182 5.04 -2.86 4.20
N ASN A 183 6.34 -2.75 4.46
CA ASN A 183 7.26 -2.03 3.57
C ASN A 183 7.42 -2.69 2.20
N ARG A 184 7.25 -4.01 2.09
CA ARG A 184 7.24 -4.74 0.81
C ARG A 184 6.00 -4.38 0.01
N GLN A 185 4.82 -4.49 0.62
CA GLN A 185 3.52 -4.22 -0.02
C GLN A 185 3.38 -2.74 -0.41
N LEU A 186 3.76 -1.80 0.46
CA LEU A 186 3.69 -0.35 0.19
C LEU A 186 4.52 0.07 -1.03
N LYS A 187 5.62 -0.65 -1.34
CA LYS A 187 6.39 -0.38 -2.55
C LYS A 187 5.63 -0.78 -3.81
N LEU A 188 4.67 -1.69 -3.75
CA LEU A 188 4.04 -2.30 -4.92
C LEU A 188 2.57 -1.91 -5.07
N VAL A 189 2.00 -1.23 -4.07
CA VAL A 189 0.57 -0.83 -4.03
C VAL A 189 0.12 -0.05 -5.26
N ASN A 190 1.02 0.68 -5.93
CA ASN A 190 0.71 1.40 -7.18
C ASN A 190 0.10 0.48 -8.26
N LEU A 191 0.44 -0.81 -8.25
CA LEU A 191 -0.12 -1.81 -9.17
C LEU A 191 -1.62 -2.00 -8.98
N LEU A 192 -2.10 -1.92 -7.73
CA LEU A 192 -3.53 -2.04 -7.43
C LEU A 192 -4.29 -0.85 -8.00
N TYR A 193 -3.77 0.37 -7.79
CA TYR A 193 -4.39 1.60 -8.33
C TYR A 193 -4.34 1.69 -9.85
N LEU A 194 -3.33 1.10 -10.50
CA LEU A 194 -3.27 1.02 -11.96
C LEU A 194 -4.16 -0.07 -12.53
N GLY A 195 -4.25 -1.22 -11.85
CA GLY A 195 -4.72 -2.46 -12.45
C GLY A 195 -6.09 -2.97 -12.03
N SER A 196 -6.66 -2.40 -10.98
CA SER A 196 -7.96 -2.83 -10.44
C SER A 196 -9.04 -1.75 -10.54
N ARG A 197 -10.27 -2.06 -10.11
CA ARG A 197 -11.27 -1.02 -9.87
C ARG A 197 -10.85 -0.21 -8.65
N VAL A 198 -11.01 1.11 -8.71
CA VAL A 198 -10.61 2.02 -7.63
C VAL A 198 -11.82 2.79 -7.12
N LEU A 199 -12.13 2.66 -5.83
CA LEU A 199 -13.13 3.48 -5.17
C LEU A 199 -12.44 4.66 -4.48
N LEU A 200 -12.66 5.87 -5.00
CA LEU A 200 -12.13 7.12 -4.46
C LEU A 200 -13.14 7.69 -3.47
N LEU A 201 -12.84 7.60 -2.17
CA LEU A 201 -13.68 8.14 -1.09
C LEU A 201 -13.27 9.58 -0.80
N VAL A 202 -13.97 10.53 -1.40
CA VAL A 202 -13.56 11.94 -1.46
C VAL A 202 -14.27 12.77 -0.40
N ASP A 203 -13.50 13.42 0.46
CA ASP A 203 -13.96 14.46 1.37
C ASP A 203 -13.33 15.82 1.04
N GLN A 204 -13.64 16.85 1.83
CA GLN A 204 -13.14 18.22 1.62
C GLN A 204 -11.60 18.35 1.67
N SER A 205 -10.89 17.43 2.35
CA SER A 205 -9.44 17.50 2.56
C SER A 205 -8.67 16.44 1.78
N TYR A 206 -9.37 15.59 1.03
CA TYR A 206 -8.81 14.53 0.21
C TYR A 206 -7.74 15.06 -0.74
N MET A 207 -8.07 16.12 -1.49
CA MET A 207 -7.18 16.73 -2.48
C MET A 207 -5.98 17.49 -1.88
N GLU A 208 -5.91 17.61 -0.56
CA GLU A 208 -4.76 18.20 0.13
C GLU A 208 -3.71 17.16 0.52
N ARG A 209 -4.00 15.85 0.41
CA ARG A 209 -3.11 14.79 0.89
C ARG A 209 -2.40 14.09 -0.26
N PHE A 210 -1.10 13.88 -0.09
CA PHE A 210 -0.27 13.25 -1.11
C PHE A 210 -0.78 11.89 -1.58
N TRP A 211 -1.05 10.96 -0.65
CA TRP A 211 -1.49 9.60 -1.02
C TRP A 211 -2.82 9.63 -1.76
N CYS A 212 -3.83 10.32 -1.22
CA CYS A 212 -5.11 10.54 -1.88
C CYS A 212 -4.98 11.06 -3.33
N CYS A 213 -4.15 12.11 -3.53
CA CYS A 213 -3.89 12.67 -4.85
C CYS A 213 -3.12 11.72 -5.77
N PHE A 214 -2.11 11.03 -5.23
CA PHE A 214 -1.26 10.11 -5.99
C PHE A 214 -2.04 8.89 -6.46
N GLU A 215 -2.86 8.31 -5.58
CA GLU A 215 -3.73 7.16 -5.86
C GLU A 215 -4.83 7.53 -6.86
N ALA A 216 -5.44 8.71 -6.70
CA ALA A 216 -6.40 9.24 -7.67
C ALA A 216 -5.75 9.39 -9.06
N TRP A 217 -4.56 10.00 -9.14
CA TRP A 217 -3.82 10.14 -10.39
C TRP A 217 -3.54 8.79 -11.05
N LEU A 218 -2.99 7.82 -10.31
CA LEU A 218 -2.71 6.46 -10.81
C LEU A 218 -3.97 5.79 -11.37
N SER A 219 -5.10 5.88 -10.66
CA SER A 219 -6.37 5.30 -11.10
C SER A 219 -6.92 5.87 -12.41
N MET A 220 -6.44 7.05 -12.80
CA MET A 220 -6.82 7.75 -14.02
C MET A 220 -5.81 7.58 -15.16
N GLN A 221 -4.73 6.82 -14.95
CA GLN A 221 -3.75 6.50 -15.99
C GLN A 221 -4.03 5.15 -16.66
N ARG A 222 -3.56 4.99 -17.89
CA ARG A 222 -3.34 3.68 -18.53
C ARG A 222 -1.84 3.46 -18.70
N CYS A 223 -1.44 2.20 -18.60
CA CYS A 223 -0.11 1.75 -18.95
C CYS A 223 -0.07 1.42 -20.44
N GLY A 224 1.10 1.55 -21.07
CA GLY A 224 1.30 1.14 -22.45
C GLY A 224 2.67 1.55 -22.97
N PRO A 225 2.95 1.33 -24.28
CA PRO A 225 4.30 1.48 -24.85
C PRO A 225 4.93 2.89 -24.72
N ASN A 226 4.13 3.91 -24.42
CA ASN A 226 4.59 5.29 -24.23
C ASN A 226 4.80 5.66 -22.74
N GLY A 227 4.57 4.72 -21.83
CA GLY A 227 4.55 4.95 -20.39
C GLY A 227 3.14 5.10 -19.85
N LEU A 228 3.03 5.79 -18.72
CA LEU A 228 1.75 6.18 -18.11
C LEU A 228 1.14 7.33 -18.93
N THR A 229 -0.09 7.13 -19.39
CA THR A 229 -0.84 8.14 -20.14
C THR A 229 -2.25 8.29 -19.59
N PRO A 230 -2.86 9.49 -19.66
CA PRO A 230 -4.26 9.71 -19.31
C PRO A 230 -5.26 8.71 -19.93
N LEU A 231 -6.26 8.28 -19.16
CA LEU A 231 -7.45 7.55 -19.65
C LEU A 231 -8.47 8.53 -20.28
N THR A 232 -8.19 9.06 -21.47
CA THR A 232 -9.01 10.11 -22.10
C THR A 232 -10.22 9.60 -22.90
N ASP A 233 -10.20 8.35 -23.35
CA ASP A 233 -11.05 7.92 -24.48
C ASP A 233 -12.37 7.24 -24.07
N GLY A 234 -12.87 7.48 -22.85
CA GLY A 234 -14.17 6.97 -22.37
C GLY A 234 -14.28 5.44 -22.17
N GLY A 235 -13.45 4.65 -22.85
CA GLY A 235 -13.25 3.22 -22.61
C GLY A 235 -12.27 2.96 -21.47
N GLY A 236 -12.60 2.02 -20.59
CA GLY A 236 -11.66 1.54 -19.57
C GLY A 236 -11.50 2.44 -18.35
N LYS A 237 -12.51 3.27 -18.01
CA LYS A 237 -12.57 3.96 -16.71
C LYS A 237 -12.59 2.91 -15.59
N ARG A 238 -11.59 2.93 -14.71
CA ARG A 238 -11.46 1.98 -13.60
C ARG A 238 -11.80 2.57 -12.23
N TYR A 239 -12.05 3.87 -12.14
CA TYR A 239 -12.33 4.54 -10.87
C TYR A 239 -13.81 4.91 -10.71
N THR A 240 -14.29 4.89 -9.48
CA THR A 240 -15.59 5.44 -9.06
C THR A 240 -15.35 6.45 -7.94
N ILE A 241 -15.89 7.66 -8.07
CA ILE A 241 -15.79 8.69 -7.02
C ILE A 241 -17.04 8.62 -6.16
N VAL A 242 -16.87 8.41 -4.86
CA VAL A 242 -17.94 8.45 -3.87
C VAL A 242 -17.62 9.53 -2.85
N PRO A 243 -18.39 10.62 -2.84
CA PRO A 243 -18.22 11.66 -1.84
C PRO A 243 -18.58 11.15 -0.43
N VAL A 244 -17.75 11.50 0.55
CA VAL A 244 -17.92 11.16 1.96
C VAL A 244 -18.11 12.45 2.75
N ASP A 245 -19.19 12.49 3.53
CA ASP A 245 -19.43 13.60 4.45
C ASP A 245 -18.50 13.43 5.67
N SER A 246 -17.59 14.38 5.86
CA SER A 246 -16.71 14.45 7.03
C SER A 246 -17.37 15.12 8.26
N GLY A 247 -18.70 15.02 8.40
CA GLY A 247 -19.48 15.53 9.53
C GLY A 247 -20.08 16.94 9.33
N ARG A 248 -19.99 17.50 8.12
CA ARG A 248 -20.72 18.72 7.73
C ARG A 248 -21.62 18.31 6.59
N ALA A 249 -22.94 18.32 6.80
CA ALA A 249 -23.92 18.07 5.75
C ALA A 249 -23.64 18.97 4.53
N LEU A 250 -22.84 18.45 3.59
CA LEU A 250 -22.46 19.13 2.37
C LEU A 250 -23.66 19.04 1.43
N ALA A 251 -23.99 20.13 0.75
CA ALA A 251 -25.04 20.08 -0.25
C ALA A 251 -24.59 19.14 -1.39
N HIS A 252 -25.55 18.47 -2.04
CA HIS A 252 -25.24 17.60 -3.19
C HIS A 252 -24.43 18.32 -4.29
N ALA A 253 -24.62 19.63 -4.47
CA ALA A 253 -23.87 20.45 -5.40
C ALA A 253 -22.37 20.53 -5.04
N ASP A 254 -22.03 20.65 -3.76
CA ASP A 254 -20.65 20.74 -3.29
C ASP A 254 -19.91 19.41 -3.53
N LEU A 255 -20.60 18.29 -3.34
CA LEU A 255 -20.04 16.94 -3.57
C LEU A 255 -19.79 16.65 -5.06
N ALA A 256 -20.70 17.09 -5.93
CA ALA A 256 -20.51 17.00 -7.38
C ALA A 256 -19.32 17.87 -7.82
N GLN A 257 -19.22 19.09 -7.31
CA GLN A 257 -18.12 20.00 -7.60
C GLN A 257 -16.77 19.42 -7.15
N GLN A 258 -16.68 18.80 -5.97
CA GLN A 258 -15.45 18.14 -5.53
C GLN A 258 -15.01 17.01 -6.47
N SER A 259 -15.97 16.24 -6.98
CA SER A 259 -15.70 15.16 -7.93
C SER A 259 -15.19 15.71 -9.27
N GLU A 260 -15.82 16.78 -9.77
CA GLU A 260 -15.39 17.47 -11.00
C GLU A 260 -14.00 18.09 -10.86
N LEU A 261 -13.71 18.72 -9.71
CA LEU A 261 -12.39 19.28 -9.42
C LEU A 261 -11.32 18.19 -9.40
N LEU A 262 -11.57 17.06 -8.75
CA LEU A 262 -10.61 15.95 -8.71
C LEU A 262 -10.33 15.40 -10.11
N VAL A 263 -11.37 15.21 -10.92
CA VAL A 263 -11.23 14.77 -12.32
C VAL A 263 -10.48 15.81 -13.14
N GLY A 264 -10.82 17.09 -13.01
CA GLY A 264 -10.16 18.19 -13.71
C GLY A 264 -8.67 18.31 -13.37
N MET A 265 -8.28 17.97 -12.13
CA MET A 265 -6.89 17.97 -11.70
C MET A 265 -6.08 16.80 -12.27
N TRP A 266 -6.66 15.59 -12.32
CA TRP A 266 -5.86 14.37 -12.50
C TRP A 266 -6.15 13.58 -13.78
N ALA A 267 -7.35 13.66 -14.35
CA ALA A 267 -7.74 12.77 -15.44
C ALA A 267 -6.95 13.01 -16.73
N GLY A 268 -6.58 14.26 -17.02
CA GLY A 268 -5.72 14.63 -18.15
C GLY A 268 -4.23 14.81 -17.79
N CYS A 269 -3.87 14.63 -16.52
CA CYS A 269 -2.58 15.03 -15.97
C CYS A 269 -1.48 14.02 -16.33
N ARG A 270 -0.48 14.44 -17.10
CA ARG A 270 0.64 13.59 -17.53
C ARG A 270 1.67 13.45 -16.41
N VAL A 271 2.62 12.53 -16.57
CA VAL A 271 3.65 12.23 -15.56
C VAL A 271 4.40 13.47 -15.05
N ASP A 272 4.88 14.34 -15.94
CA ASP A 272 5.66 15.52 -15.55
C ASP A 272 4.82 16.53 -14.78
N GLU A 273 3.59 16.77 -15.24
CA GLU A 273 2.61 17.64 -14.57
C GLU A 273 2.27 17.06 -13.20
N ALA A 274 1.97 15.76 -13.13
CA ALA A 274 1.61 15.10 -11.89
C ALA A 274 2.72 15.19 -10.86
N LYS A 275 3.98 14.99 -11.27
CA LYS A 275 5.14 15.18 -10.38
C LYS A 275 5.24 16.60 -9.88
N GLN A 276 5.05 17.61 -10.75
CA GLN A 276 5.06 19.01 -10.34
C GLN A 276 3.97 19.29 -9.31
N HIS A 277 2.72 18.91 -9.59
CA HIS A 277 1.58 19.10 -8.69
C HIS A 277 1.77 18.36 -7.36
N LEU A 278 2.10 17.07 -7.41
CA LEU A 278 2.31 16.25 -6.21
C LEU A 278 3.48 16.75 -5.37
N SER A 279 4.53 17.32 -5.99
CA SER A 279 5.68 17.86 -5.26
C SER A 279 5.40 19.17 -4.52
N SER A 280 4.35 19.91 -4.90
CA SER A 280 3.98 21.22 -4.35
C SER A 280 3.79 21.22 -2.82
N ASP A 281 4.08 22.35 -2.19
CA ASP A 281 3.86 22.59 -0.76
C ASP A 281 2.37 22.61 -0.37
N ALA A 282 1.48 22.81 -1.35
CA ALA A 282 0.04 22.69 -1.14
C ALA A 282 -0.39 21.25 -0.82
N ILE A 283 0.40 20.26 -1.24
CA ILE A 283 0.13 18.83 -0.99
C ILE A 283 0.80 18.41 0.32
N LYS A 284 -0.03 18.26 1.35
CA LYS A 284 0.33 17.89 2.72
C LYS A 284 0.72 16.42 2.82
N VAL A 285 1.66 16.14 3.72
CA VAL A 285 2.09 14.79 4.08
C VAL A 285 2.36 14.66 5.56
N THR A 286 2.02 13.49 6.08
CA THR A 286 2.38 13.07 7.44
C THR A 286 3.85 12.62 7.49
N ASN A 287 4.40 12.15 6.36
CA ASN A 287 5.77 11.68 6.23
C ASN A 287 6.42 12.18 4.93
N GLN A 288 7.35 13.12 5.06
CA GLN A 288 8.05 13.72 3.90
C GLN A 288 8.93 12.71 3.15
N LYS A 289 9.41 11.65 3.81
CA LYS A 289 10.21 10.60 3.16
C LYS A 289 9.37 9.80 2.16
N ASP A 290 8.11 9.54 2.48
CA ASP A 290 7.21 8.78 1.60
C ASP A 290 6.93 9.56 0.32
N LYS A 291 6.64 10.86 0.44
CA LYS A 291 6.49 11.78 -0.70
C LYS A 291 7.67 11.69 -1.67
N LYS A 292 8.90 11.84 -1.15
CA LYS A 292 10.13 11.77 -1.97
C LYS A 292 10.31 10.40 -2.61
N THR A 293 10.06 9.34 -1.85
CA THR A 293 10.23 7.96 -2.32
C THR A 293 9.26 7.62 -3.44
N GLN A 294 7.98 7.96 -3.28
CA GLN A 294 6.95 7.67 -4.26
C GLN A 294 7.09 8.55 -5.51
N LEU A 295 7.46 9.83 -5.37
CA LEU A 295 7.76 10.71 -6.51
C LEU A 295 8.92 10.17 -7.36
N ALA A 296 10.00 9.69 -6.73
CA ALA A 296 11.10 9.06 -7.46
C ALA A 296 10.67 7.75 -8.14
N LYS A 297 9.69 7.06 -7.56
CA LYS A 297 9.13 5.82 -8.12
C LYS A 297 8.24 6.06 -9.33
N VAL A 298 7.67 7.26 -9.51
CA VAL A 298 6.86 7.58 -10.69
C VAL A 298 7.66 7.40 -11.98
N ASP A 299 8.90 7.88 -12.03
CA ASP A 299 9.75 7.72 -13.22
C ASP A 299 10.06 6.24 -13.49
N GLN A 300 10.43 5.50 -12.44
CA GLN A 300 10.67 4.07 -12.54
C GLN A 300 9.44 3.34 -13.08
N LEU A 301 8.25 3.65 -12.55
CA LEU A 301 7.00 3.02 -12.95
C LEU A 301 6.64 3.38 -14.39
N ASN A 302 6.83 4.63 -14.79
CA ASN A 302 6.60 5.08 -16.15
C ASN A 302 7.54 4.40 -17.17
N ASP A 303 8.77 4.09 -16.77
CA ASP A 303 9.71 3.34 -17.61
C ASP A 303 9.43 1.83 -17.59
N GLU A 304 9.00 1.27 -16.47
CA GLU A 304 8.71 -0.15 -16.32
C GLU A 304 7.52 -0.63 -17.16
N VAL A 305 6.58 0.27 -17.46
CA VAL A 305 5.38 -0.05 -18.26
C VAL A 305 5.54 0.16 -19.77
N ARG A 306 6.70 0.66 -20.23
CA ARG A 306 7.03 0.84 -21.65
C ARG A 306 7.53 -0.45 -22.29
#